data_AF-A0A1C3VGZ8-F1
#
_entry.id   AF-A0A1C3VGZ8-F1
#
_cell.length_a   1.000
_cell.length_b   1.000
_cell.length_c   1.000
_cell.angle_alpha   90.00
_cell.angle_beta   90.00
_cell.angle_gamma   90.00
#
_symmetry.space_group_name_H-M   'P 1'
#
loop_
_entity.id
_entity.type
_entity.pdbx_description
1 polymer ?
#
loop_
_entity_poly.entity_id
_entity_poly.type
_entity_poly.pdbx_seq_one_letter_code
_entity_poly.pdbx_strand_id
1 'polypeptide(L)'
;MTAVTDRYFSGLIGRLETLREALAEPMSRASAAICAAARADRRVYVFGTGHSHMLAEEVHYRAGGLAFTVPVLVGSAMLHEGAVISSVYERTEGLIRPIFERYGMQPGDVLIIASNSGVNAAPLEAADYGREIGATVIAITSLAYSAAIANGRRKLADVADIVLDNGLPPGDAMIDLPGTGLKVGPASTAVGATVLNAIFADVAAELCKDGDPPVYLSANMPGAKETNQRLVKKYRPRNPHL
;
A
#
# COMPACT_ATOMS: atom_id res chain seq x y z
N MET A 1 5.57 24.85 20.02
CA MET A 1 4.68 23.78 19.55
C MET A 1 3.53 23.65 20.55
N THR A 2 2.29 23.39 20.12
CA THR A 2 1.19 23.15 21.10
C THR A 2 1.33 21.76 21.72
N ALA A 3 0.75 21.54 22.89
CA ALA A 3 0.75 20.23 23.54
C ALA A 3 0.02 19.13 22.72
N VAL A 4 -0.90 19.51 21.82
CA VAL A 4 -1.58 18.57 20.93
C VAL A 4 -0.69 18.20 19.75
N THR A 5 -0.06 19.19 19.11
CA THR A 5 0.88 18.97 18.02
C THR A 5 2.06 18.11 18.50
N ASP A 6 2.64 18.42 19.66
CA ASP A 6 3.75 17.67 20.25
C ASP A 6 3.38 16.21 20.57
N ARG A 7 2.18 15.98 21.12
CA ARG A 7 1.65 14.63 21.35
C ARG A 7 1.44 13.84 20.07
N TYR A 8 0.97 14.48 19.00
CA TYR A 8 0.82 13.83 17.70
C TYR A 8 2.17 13.42 17.12
N PHE A 9 3.16 14.33 17.10
CA PHE A 9 4.51 14.01 16.63
C PHE A 9 5.15 12.89 17.45
N SER A 10 5.15 13.01 18.78
CA SER A 10 5.72 12.00 19.67
C SER A 10 5.02 10.65 19.53
N GLY A 11 3.69 10.64 19.41
CA GLY A 11 2.91 9.42 19.22
C GLY A 11 3.16 8.73 17.88
N LEU A 12 3.31 9.50 16.79
CA LEU A 12 3.65 8.96 15.48
C LEU A 12 5.09 8.41 15.45
N ILE A 13 6.05 9.15 16.01
CA ILE A 13 7.46 8.74 16.07
C ILE A 13 7.60 7.46 16.89
N GLY A 14 7.07 7.41 18.12
CA GLY A 14 7.15 6.22 18.96
C GLY A 14 6.46 5.00 18.33
N ARG A 15 5.39 5.21 17.56
CA ARG A 15 4.77 4.15 16.76
C ARG A 15 5.73 3.63 15.68
N LEU A 16 6.36 4.52 14.91
CA LEU A 16 7.31 4.11 13.87
C LEU A 16 8.52 3.36 14.45
N GLU A 17 9.01 3.77 15.63
CA GLU A 17 10.07 3.06 16.35
C GLU A 17 9.65 1.64 16.73
N THR A 18 8.44 1.49 17.28
CA THR A 18 7.88 0.17 17.63
C THR A 18 7.72 -0.71 16.39
N LEU A 19 7.17 -0.13 15.31
CA LEU A 19 6.91 -0.85 14.07
C LEU A 19 8.19 -1.27 13.34
N ARG A 20 9.27 -0.49 13.45
CA ARG A 20 10.58 -0.87 12.88
C ARG A 20 11.02 -2.25 13.37
N GLU A 21 10.79 -2.54 14.65
CA GLU A 21 11.14 -3.83 15.26
C GLU A 21 10.07 -4.89 14.97
N ALA A 22 8.79 -4.55 15.20
CA ALA A 22 7.68 -5.47 15.02
C ALA A 22 7.49 -5.95 13.56
N LEU A 23 7.83 -5.11 12.59
CA LEU A 23 7.71 -5.39 11.17
C LEU A 23 9.01 -5.86 10.51
N ALA A 24 10.10 -6.07 11.26
CA ALA A 24 11.38 -6.47 10.68
C ALA A 24 11.29 -7.75 9.83
N GLU A 25 10.67 -8.81 10.37
CA GLU A 25 10.47 -10.07 9.63
C GLU A 25 9.45 -9.94 8.48
N PRO A 26 8.25 -9.35 8.69
CA PRO A 26 7.28 -9.16 7.61
C PRO A 26 7.80 -8.27 6.47
N MET A 27 8.54 -7.22 6.79
CA MET A 27 9.17 -6.35 5.78
C MET A 27 10.24 -7.10 5.01
N SER A 28 11.08 -7.90 5.68
CA SER A 28 12.08 -8.72 5.01
C SER A 28 11.45 -9.73 4.04
N ARG A 29 10.35 -10.39 4.44
CA ARG A 29 9.58 -11.27 3.56
C ARG A 29 8.96 -10.53 2.39
N ALA A 30 8.43 -9.33 2.62
CA ALA A 30 7.88 -8.49 1.56
C ALA A 30 8.96 -8.07 0.55
N SER A 31 10.11 -7.60 1.03
CA SER A 31 11.28 -7.29 0.19
C SER A 31 11.70 -8.49 -0.63
N ALA A 32 11.84 -9.67 -0.02
CA ALA A 32 12.24 -10.89 -0.71
C ALA A 32 11.25 -11.30 -1.82
N ALA A 33 9.94 -11.24 -1.54
CA ALA A 33 8.90 -11.53 -2.54
C ALA A 33 8.95 -10.53 -3.70
N ILE A 34 9.13 -9.24 -3.41
CA ILE A 34 9.22 -8.19 -4.43
C ILE A 34 10.51 -8.33 -5.27
N CYS A 35 11.66 -8.63 -4.65
CA CYS A 35 12.91 -8.89 -5.37
C CYS A 35 12.76 -10.10 -6.31
N ALA A 36 12.14 -11.19 -5.84
CA ALA A 36 11.88 -12.36 -6.67
C ALA A 36 10.99 -12.02 -7.87
N ALA A 37 9.92 -11.27 -7.65
CA ALA A 37 9.05 -10.77 -8.71
C ALA A 37 9.83 -9.89 -9.72
N ALA A 38 10.59 -8.91 -9.23
CA ALA A 38 11.37 -8.01 -10.08
C ALA A 38 12.39 -8.76 -10.95
N ARG A 39 13.12 -9.74 -10.39
CA ARG A 39 14.07 -10.60 -11.11
C ARG A 39 13.41 -11.46 -12.19
N ALA A 40 12.14 -11.81 -12.00
CA ALA A 40 11.33 -12.56 -12.96
C ALA A 40 10.55 -11.66 -13.95
N ASP A 41 10.87 -10.36 -14.04
CA ASP A 41 10.15 -9.34 -14.82
C ASP A 41 8.63 -9.29 -14.53
N ARG A 42 8.28 -9.51 -13.26
CA ARG A 42 6.93 -9.35 -12.73
C ARG A 42 6.70 -7.93 -12.23
N ARG A 43 5.46 -7.63 -11.82
CA ARG A 43 5.04 -6.30 -11.35
C ARG A 43 4.61 -6.35 -9.89
N VAL A 44 4.64 -5.19 -9.25
CA VAL A 44 4.08 -4.98 -7.92
C VAL A 44 2.85 -4.10 -8.07
N TYR A 45 1.67 -4.69 -7.95
CA TYR A 45 0.41 -3.97 -7.95
C TYR A 45 0.13 -3.47 -6.55
N VAL A 46 -0.33 -2.22 -6.41
CA VAL A 46 -0.69 -1.64 -5.11
C VAL A 46 -2.12 -1.12 -5.18
N PHE A 47 -2.96 -1.51 -4.23
CA PHE A 47 -4.38 -1.21 -4.20
C PHE A 47 -4.82 -0.72 -2.81
N GLY A 48 -5.78 0.19 -2.78
CA GLY A 48 -6.49 0.60 -1.58
C GLY A 48 -7.73 1.41 -1.95
N THR A 49 -8.70 1.45 -1.04
CA THR A 49 -9.92 2.26 -1.18
C THR A 49 -9.91 3.42 -0.18
N GLY A 50 -10.79 4.41 -0.37
CA GLY A 50 -10.86 5.57 0.52
C GLY A 50 -9.50 6.26 0.60
N HIS A 51 -8.99 6.59 1.79
CA HIS A 51 -7.65 7.18 1.93
C HIS A 51 -6.50 6.21 1.61
N SER A 52 -6.73 4.90 1.71
CA SER A 52 -5.67 3.89 1.47
C SER A 52 -5.22 3.83 0.01
N HIS A 53 -6.00 4.36 -0.95
CA HIS A 53 -5.57 4.49 -2.34
C HIS A 53 -4.30 5.36 -2.48
N MET A 54 -4.08 6.30 -1.57
CA MET A 54 -2.91 7.17 -1.59
C MET A 54 -1.61 6.37 -1.47
N LEU A 55 -1.64 5.16 -0.90
CA LEU A 55 -0.46 4.29 -0.85
C LEU A 55 -0.15 3.65 -2.22
N ALA A 56 -1.15 3.48 -3.07
CA ALA A 56 -0.94 3.07 -4.46
C ALA A 56 -0.30 4.22 -5.26
N GLU A 57 -0.81 5.44 -5.09
CA GLU A 57 -0.22 6.64 -5.70
C GLU A 57 1.18 6.92 -5.17
N GLU A 58 1.40 6.76 -3.86
CA GLU A 58 2.68 7.04 -3.18
C GLU A 58 3.85 6.32 -3.82
N VAL A 59 3.65 5.15 -4.39
CA VAL A 59 4.74 4.33 -4.94
C VAL A 59 4.84 4.44 -6.47
N HIS A 60 3.84 5.04 -7.12
CA HIS A 60 3.76 5.12 -8.57
C HIS A 60 4.45 6.37 -9.14
N TYR A 61 5.26 6.16 -10.19
CA TYR A 61 5.81 7.21 -11.06
C TYR A 61 6.30 8.48 -10.34
N ARG A 62 7.21 8.30 -9.37
CA ARG A 62 7.82 9.39 -8.61
C ARG A 62 9.34 9.26 -8.53
N ALA A 63 10.01 10.35 -8.21
CA ALA A 63 11.45 10.33 -7.92
C ALA A 63 11.78 9.36 -6.78
N GLY A 64 12.78 8.50 -6.99
CA GLY A 64 13.15 7.45 -6.05
C GLY A 64 12.26 6.21 -6.07
N GLY A 65 11.16 6.22 -6.83
CA GLY A 65 10.24 5.09 -6.96
C GLY A 65 10.74 4.02 -7.93
N LEU A 66 10.44 2.76 -7.62
CA LEU A 66 10.73 1.61 -8.50
C LEU A 66 9.74 1.57 -9.66
N ALA A 67 10.23 1.54 -10.89
CA ALA A 67 9.41 1.70 -12.08
C ALA A 67 8.49 0.53 -12.42
N PHE A 68 8.64 -0.62 -11.74
CA PHE A 68 7.77 -1.80 -11.91
C PHE A 68 6.55 -1.82 -10.97
N THR A 69 6.32 -0.76 -10.19
CA THR A 69 5.10 -0.62 -9.38
C THR A 69 3.94 -0.11 -10.22
N VAL A 70 2.76 -0.71 -10.04
CA VAL A 70 1.53 -0.39 -10.79
C VAL A 70 0.42 -0.05 -9.81
N PRO A 71 -0.13 1.18 -9.81
CA PRO A 71 -1.22 1.52 -8.92
C PRO A 71 -2.51 0.97 -9.50
N VAL A 72 -3.28 0.24 -8.70
CA VAL A 72 -4.65 -0.13 -9.04
C VAL A 72 -5.56 0.98 -8.54
N LEU A 73 -5.95 1.88 -9.44
CA LEU A 73 -6.79 3.04 -9.16
C LEU A 73 -8.24 2.75 -9.58
N VAL A 74 -9.15 2.89 -8.63
CA VAL A 74 -10.60 2.74 -8.80
C VAL A 74 -11.25 4.08 -8.42
N GLY A 75 -11.50 4.95 -9.41
CA GLY A 75 -11.97 6.32 -9.18
C GLY A 75 -13.19 6.42 -8.27
N SER A 76 -14.16 5.53 -8.47
CA SER A 76 -15.38 5.45 -7.66
C SER A 76 -15.13 5.05 -6.20
N ALA A 77 -14.04 4.35 -5.90
CA ALA A 77 -13.61 4.00 -4.55
C ALA A 77 -12.56 4.98 -3.98
N MET A 78 -12.21 6.04 -4.73
CA MET A 78 -11.41 7.17 -4.27
C MET A 78 -12.32 8.31 -3.78
N LEU A 79 -11.71 9.37 -3.26
CA LEU A 79 -12.45 10.42 -2.54
C LEU A 79 -12.92 11.56 -3.45
N HIS A 80 -12.30 11.74 -4.62
CA HIS A 80 -12.51 12.91 -5.49
C HIS A 80 -13.83 12.87 -6.28
N GLU A 81 -14.34 11.68 -6.62
CA GLU A 81 -15.67 11.53 -7.25
C GLU A 81 -16.81 11.59 -6.20
N GLY A 82 -16.48 11.36 -4.93
CA GLY A 82 -17.39 11.53 -3.79
C GLY A 82 -17.02 10.64 -2.61
N ALA A 83 -16.55 11.23 -1.52
CA ALA A 83 -16.10 10.48 -0.34
C ALA A 83 -17.19 9.59 0.28
N VAL A 84 -18.45 10.05 0.34
CA VAL A 84 -19.56 9.26 0.90
C VAL A 84 -19.88 8.05 0.02
N ILE A 85 -19.96 8.26 -1.30
CA ILE A 85 -20.27 7.17 -2.23
C ILE A 85 -19.11 6.16 -2.31
N SER A 86 -17.85 6.60 -2.14
CA SER A 86 -16.69 5.69 -2.08
C SER A 86 -16.82 4.61 -1.00
N SER A 87 -17.45 4.95 0.14
CA SER A 87 -17.72 3.99 1.22
C SER A 87 -18.79 2.97 0.85
N VAL A 88 -19.75 3.35 -0.01
CA VAL A 88 -20.74 2.41 -0.57
C VAL A 88 -20.05 1.46 -1.53
N TYR A 89 -19.23 2.01 -2.44
CA TYR A 89 -18.45 1.23 -3.41
C TYR A 89 -17.52 0.22 -2.72
N GLU A 90 -16.80 0.63 -1.67
CA GLU A 90 -15.90 -0.26 -0.91
C GLU A 90 -16.63 -1.50 -0.31
N ARG A 91 -17.90 -1.34 0.06
CA ARG A 91 -18.71 -2.39 0.69
C ARG A 91 -19.50 -3.22 -0.32
N THR A 92 -19.58 -2.80 -1.57
CA THR A 92 -20.41 -3.47 -2.58
C THR A 92 -19.61 -4.59 -3.23
N GLU A 93 -20.13 -5.81 -3.12
CA GLU A 93 -19.53 -6.99 -3.75
C GLU A 93 -19.65 -6.94 -5.29
N GLY A 94 -18.71 -7.58 -5.98
CA GLY A 94 -18.65 -7.73 -7.43
C GLY A 94 -18.07 -6.55 -8.18
N LEU A 95 -17.68 -5.47 -7.50
CA LEU A 95 -17.22 -4.24 -8.16
C LEU A 95 -15.72 -4.22 -8.42
N ILE A 96 -14.92 -4.92 -7.62
CA ILE A 96 -13.45 -4.82 -7.71
C ILE A 96 -12.89 -5.77 -8.76
N ARG A 97 -13.39 -7.00 -8.82
CA ARG A 97 -12.87 -8.04 -9.74
C ARG A 97 -12.81 -7.59 -11.22
N PRO A 98 -13.87 -7.04 -11.84
CA PRO A 98 -13.81 -6.62 -13.24
C PRO A 98 -12.78 -5.52 -13.50
N ILE A 99 -12.46 -4.71 -12.50
CA ILE A 99 -11.42 -3.68 -12.61
C ILE A 99 -10.03 -4.32 -12.57
N PHE A 100 -9.80 -5.26 -11.64
CA PHE A 100 -8.54 -6.00 -11.53
C PHE A 100 -8.22 -6.81 -12.78
N GLU A 101 -9.22 -7.40 -13.43
CA GLU A 101 -9.05 -8.13 -14.71
C GLU A 101 -8.42 -7.26 -15.81
N ARG A 102 -8.70 -5.96 -15.82
CA ARG A 102 -8.11 -5.01 -16.79
C ARG A 102 -6.62 -4.75 -16.56
N TYR A 103 -6.10 -5.01 -15.36
CA TYR A 103 -4.68 -4.76 -15.04
C TYR A 103 -3.74 -5.86 -15.56
N GLY A 104 -4.27 -6.99 -16.04
CA GLY A 104 -3.47 -8.05 -16.66
C GLY A 104 -2.40 -8.61 -15.72
N MET A 105 -2.75 -8.79 -14.44
CA MET A 105 -1.90 -9.47 -13.47
C MET A 105 -1.59 -10.89 -13.94
N GLN A 106 -0.40 -11.38 -13.59
CA GLN A 106 0.14 -12.67 -13.99
C GLN A 106 0.67 -13.43 -12.77
N PRO A 107 0.77 -14.78 -12.84
CA PRO A 107 1.40 -15.56 -11.79
C PRO A 107 2.81 -15.06 -11.45
N GLY A 108 3.11 -14.97 -10.16
CA GLY A 108 4.39 -14.44 -9.65
C GLY A 108 4.48 -12.91 -9.55
N ASP A 109 3.44 -12.17 -9.95
CA ASP A 109 3.31 -10.77 -9.55
C ASP A 109 3.09 -10.65 -8.02
N VAL A 110 3.27 -9.45 -7.47
CA VAL A 110 2.97 -9.14 -6.06
C VAL A 110 1.78 -8.18 -6.03
N LEU A 111 0.86 -8.40 -5.11
CA LEU A 111 -0.27 -7.51 -4.84
C LEU A 111 -0.21 -7.01 -3.40
N ILE A 112 0.01 -5.70 -3.24
CA ILE A 112 -0.05 -5.03 -1.96
C ILE A 112 -1.44 -4.39 -1.80
N ILE A 113 -2.13 -4.69 -0.71
CA ILE A 113 -3.47 -4.18 -0.41
C ILE A 113 -3.42 -3.41 0.90
N ALA A 114 -3.74 -2.11 0.83
CA ALA A 114 -3.89 -1.26 1.98
C ALA A 114 -5.37 -1.13 2.36
N SER A 115 -5.72 -1.56 3.57
CA SER A 115 -7.04 -1.33 4.16
C SER A 115 -6.93 -1.37 5.67
N ASN A 116 -7.19 -0.25 6.34
CA ASN A 116 -6.95 -0.16 7.78
C ASN A 116 -7.91 -1.05 8.59
N SER A 117 -9.17 -1.17 8.17
CA SER A 117 -10.14 -2.07 8.79
C SER A 117 -10.06 -3.49 8.22
N GLY A 118 -9.79 -3.64 6.92
CA GLY A 118 -9.55 -4.92 6.27
C GLY A 118 -10.75 -5.87 6.23
N VAL A 119 -12.00 -5.39 6.31
CA VAL A 119 -13.19 -6.30 6.40
C VAL A 119 -14.23 -6.09 5.29
N ASN A 120 -14.04 -5.08 4.45
CA ASN A 120 -15.03 -4.74 3.42
C ASN A 120 -14.81 -5.57 2.16
N ALA A 121 -15.82 -5.63 1.29
CA ALA A 121 -15.80 -6.43 0.07
C ALA A 121 -14.59 -6.11 -0.81
N ALA A 122 -14.32 -4.82 -1.05
CA ALA A 122 -13.29 -4.40 -1.99
C ALA A 122 -11.87 -4.92 -1.69
N PRO A 123 -11.29 -4.73 -0.49
CA PRO A 123 -9.96 -5.29 -0.18
C PRO A 123 -9.94 -6.82 -0.16
N LEU A 124 -11.05 -7.48 0.21
CA LEU A 124 -11.14 -8.95 0.22
C LEU A 124 -11.18 -9.51 -1.20
N GLU A 125 -11.98 -8.92 -2.10
CA GLU A 125 -12.03 -9.31 -3.51
C GLU A 125 -10.70 -9.12 -4.23
N ALA A 126 -10.00 -8.01 -3.94
CA ALA A 126 -8.65 -7.79 -4.45
C ALA A 126 -7.70 -8.91 -4.00
N ALA A 127 -7.76 -9.29 -2.71
CA ALA A 127 -6.93 -10.37 -2.17
C ALA A 127 -7.26 -11.71 -2.82
N ASP A 128 -8.54 -12.03 -2.97
CA ASP A 128 -9.00 -13.26 -3.61
C ASP A 128 -8.55 -13.35 -5.06
N TYR A 129 -8.70 -12.26 -5.81
CA TYR A 129 -8.22 -12.16 -7.18
C TYR A 129 -6.71 -12.37 -7.26
N GLY A 130 -5.93 -11.71 -6.39
CA GLY A 130 -4.48 -11.88 -6.34
C GLY A 130 -4.07 -13.33 -6.12
N ARG A 131 -4.71 -14.02 -5.17
CA ARG A 131 -4.45 -15.44 -4.90
C ARG A 131 -4.83 -16.35 -6.06
N GLU A 132 -5.97 -16.11 -6.69
CA GLU A 132 -6.44 -16.88 -7.85
C GLU A 132 -5.46 -16.79 -9.03
N ILE A 133 -4.90 -15.61 -9.29
CA ILE A 133 -3.89 -15.39 -10.33
C ILE A 133 -2.53 -16.02 -9.96
N GLY A 134 -2.30 -16.38 -8.68
CA GLY A 134 -1.00 -16.84 -8.20
C GLY A 134 -0.02 -15.71 -7.94
N ALA A 135 -0.53 -14.53 -7.54
CA ALA A 135 0.27 -13.44 -7.01
C ALA A 135 0.49 -13.61 -5.50
N THR A 136 1.62 -13.13 -5.00
CA THR A 136 1.84 -13.02 -3.54
C THR A 136 1.05 -11.83 -3.02
N VAL A 137 0.18 -12.05 -2.04
CA VAL A 137 -0.67 -11.01 -1.45
C VAL A 137 -0.06 -10.49 -0.15
N ILE A 138 0.17 -9.17 -0.10
CA ILE A 138 0.69 -8.45 1.07
C ILE A 138 -0.39 -7.49 1.57
N ALA A 139 -0.76 -7.57 2.84
CA ALA A 139 -1.73 -6.66 3.45
C ALA A 139 -1.03 -5.62 4.32
N ILE A 140 -1.41 -4.34 4.17
CA ILE A 140 -1.13 -3.28 5.16
C ILE A 140 -2.45 -2.96 5.85
N THR A 141 -2.56 -3.29 7.13
CA THR A 141 -3.81 -3.19 7.89
C THR A 141 -3.54 -2.92 9.36
N SER A 142 -4.57 -2.57 10.13
CA SER A 142 -4.51 -2.59 11.60
C SER A 142 -5.18 -3.87 12.09
N LEU A 143 -4.41 -4.77 12.72
CA LEU A 143 -4.99 -5.99 13.30
C LEU A 143 -5.95 -5.66 14.43
N ALA A 144 -5.62 -4.65 15.25
CA ALA A 144 -6.48 -4.19 16.33
C ALA A 144 -7.81 -3.62 15.81
N TYR A 145 -7.78 -2.80 14.76
CA TYR A 145 -8.99 -2.26 14.16
C TYR A 145 -9.80 -3.37 13.51
N SER A 146 -9.16 -4.22 12.70
CA SER A 146 -9.82 -5.34 12.04
C SER A 146 -10.54 -6.25 13.02
N ALA A 147 -9.88 -6.64 14.11
CA ALA A 147 -10.47 -7.47 15.16
C ALA A 147 -11.67 -6.81 15.85
N ALA A 148 -11.59 -5.49 16.12
CA ALA A 148 -12.64 -4.76 16.83
C ALA A 148 -13.96 -4.66 16.03
N ILE A 149 -13.88 -4.71 14.70
CA ILE A 149 -15.04 -4.46 13.82
C ILE A 149 -15.41 -5.66 12.95
N ALA A 150 -14.60 -6.73 12.89
CA ALA A 150 -14.87 -7.89 12.06
C ALA A 150 -16.27 -8.47 12.33
N ASN A 151 -16.67 -8.63 13.59
CA ASN A 151 -17.99 -9.19 13.96
C ASN A 151 -18.28 -10.52 13.24
N GLY A 152 -17.28 -11.42 13.21
CA GLY A 152 -17.37 -12.71 12.52
C GLY A 152 -17.16 -12.66 11.01
N ARG A 153 -17.00 -11.47 10.42
CA ARG A 153 -16.63 -11.32 9.01
C ARG A 153 -15.18 -11.74 8.78
N ARG A 154 -14.90 -12.18 7.55
CA ARG A 154 -13.56 -12.44 7.05
C ARG A 154 -12.72 -11.16 7.09
N LYS A 155 -11.44 -11.28 7.42
CA LYS A 155 -10.49 -10.16 7.43
C LYS A 155 -9.43 -10.36 6.36
N LEU A 156 -8.95 -9.27 5.78
CA LEU A 156 -7.85 -9.22 4.81
C LEU A 156 -6.59 -9.93 5.34
N ALA A 157 -6.31 -9.76 6.64
CA ALA A 157 -5.19 -10.42 7.31
C ALA A 157 -5.28 -11.95 7.31
N ASP A 158 -6.48 -12.53 7.22
CA ASP A 158 -6.66 -14.00 7.18
C ASP A 158 -6.39 -14.57 5.77
N VAL A 159 -6.27 -13.70 4.76
CA VAL A 159 -6.18 -14.06 3.33
C VAL A 159 -4.81 -13.76 2.75
N ALA A 160 -4.15 -12.72 3.25
CA ALA A 160 -2.84 -12.30 2.80
C ALA A 160 -1.74 -13.31 3.19
N ASP A 161 -0.74 -13.45 2.33
CA ASP A 161 0.43 -14.30 2.59
C ASP A 161 1.41 -13.61 3.56
N ILE A 162 1.46 -12.28 3.51
CA ILE A 162 2.27 -11.41 4.37
C ILE A 162 1.38 -10.30 4.94
N VAL A 163 1.43 -10.10 6.25
CA VAL A 163 0.67 -9.04 6.94
C VAL A 163 1.64 -8.04 7.56
N LEU A 164 1.47 -6.78 7.18
CA LEU A 164 2.14 -5.62 7.74
C LEU A 164 1.14 -4.91 8.67
N ASP A 165 1.15 -5.28 9.96
CA ASP A 165 0.31 -4.63 10.96
C ASP A 165 0.84 -3.23 11.29
N ASN A 166 0.10 -2.20 10.91
CA ASN A 166 0.46 -0.82 11.20
C ASN A 166 0.22 -0.42 12.69
N GLY A 167 -0.37 -1.33 13.47
CA GLY A 167 -0.57 -1.20 14.91
C GLY A 167 -1.53 -0.07 15.33
N LEU A 168 -2.22 0.58 14.39
CA LEU A 168 -3.08 1.72 14.67
C LEU A 168 -4.31 1.33 15.48
N PRO A 169 -4.83 2.21 16.33
CA PRO A 169 -6.04 1.90 17.09
C PRO A 169 -7.27 1.81 16.17
N PRO A 170 -8.34 1.11 16.61
CA PRO A 170 -9.63 1.20 15.96
C PRO A 170 -10.05 2.64 15.70
N GLY A 171 -10.42 2.94 14.45
CA GLY A 171 -10.82 4.28 14.02
C GLY A 171 -9.71 5.19 13.48
N ASP A 172 -8.44 4.75 13.48
CA ASP A 172 -7.30 5.52 12.91
C ASP A 172 -7.23 6.97 13.42
N ALA A 173 -7.26 7.14 14.74
CA ALA A 173 -7.15 8.46 15.33
C ALA A 173 -6.35 8.38 16.63
N MET A 174 -5.26 9.15 16.68
CA MET A 174 -4.22 9.02 17.71
C MET A 174 -4.46 9.93 18.93
N ILE A 175 -5.22 11.01 18.79
CA ILE A 175 -5.32 12.07 19.80
C ILE A 175 -6.74 12.18 20.34
N ASP A 176 -6.92 11.92 21.63
CA ASP A 176 -8.17 12.16 22.33
C ASP A 176 -8.46 13.67 22.48
N LEU A 177 -9.71 14.06 22.22
CA LEU A 177 -10.24 15.40 22.47
C LEU A 177 -11.01 15.41 23.80
N PRO A 178 -10.43 15.99 24.88
CA PRO A 178 -11.01 15.93 26.22
C PRO A 178 -12.46 16.43 26.27
N GLY A 179 -13.33 15.69 26.97
CA GLY A 179 -14.73 16.05 27.17
C GLY A 179 -15.67 15.75 26.00
N THR A 180 -15.16 15.25 24.87
CA THR A 180 -16.00 14.97 23.68
C THR A 180 -16.17 13.48 23.35
N GLY A 181 -15.28 12.62 23.87
CA GLY A 181 -15.21 11.21 23.47
C GLY A 181 -14.69 10.98 22.04
N LEU A 182 -14.31 12.05 21.32
CA LEU A 182 -13.78 11.98 19.97
C LEU A 182 -12.26 11.83 19.97
N LYS A 183 -11.72 11.23 18.92
CA LYS A 183 -10.30 11.20 18.61
C LYS A 183 -10.03 11.85 17.25
N VAL A 184 -8.84 12.42 17.07
CA VAL A 184 -8.37 13.03 15.82
C VAL A 184 -6.91 12.65 15.53
N GLY A 185 -6.38 13.10 14.39
CA GLY A 185 -4.99 12.83 14.00
C GLY A 185 -4.82 11.42 13.45
N PRO A 186 -5.27 11.16 12.21
CA PRO A 186 -5.03 9.89 11.55
C PRO A 186 -3.56 9.69 11.23
N ALA A 187 -3.11 8.44 11.25
CA ALA A 187 -1.69 8.11 11.04
C ALA A 187 -1.48 6.98 10.02
N SER A 188 -2.54 6.30 9.56
CA SER A 188 -2.42 5.18 8.61
C SER A 188 -1.69 5.53 7.33
N THR A 189 -1.94 6.70 6.74
CA THR A 189 -1.24 7.13 5.52
C THR A 189 0.25 7.35 5.78
N ALA A 190 0.60 8.07 6.85
CA ALA A 190 2.00 8.35 7.17
C ALA A 190 2.77 7.05 7.48
N VAL A 191 2.21 6.20 8.34
CA VAL A 191 2.79 4.91 8.70
C VAL A 191 2.92 4.00 7.48
N GLY A 192 1.85 3.85 6.70
CA GLY A 192 1.84 3.01 5.51
C GLY A 192 2.84 3.46 4.45
N ALA A 193 2.93 4.77 4.20
CA ALA A 193 3.90 5.35 3.27
C ALA A 193 5.34 5.13 3.77
N THR A 194 5.61 5.27 5.07
CA THR A 194 6.93 4.99 5.65
C THR A 194 7.31 3.52 5.48
N VAL A 195 6.42 2.59 5.81
CA VAL A 195 6.67 1.15 5.68
C VAL A 195 6.91 0.75 4.22
N LEU A 196 6.09 1.22 3.29
CA LEU A 196 6.26 0.93 1.87
C LEU A 196 7.57 1.47 1.33
N ASN A 197 7.88 2.74 1.59
CA ASN A 197 9.12 3.34 1.11
C ASN A 197 10.35 2.65 1.70
N ALA A 198 10.30 2.20 2.97
CA ALA A 198 11.38 1.44 3.57
C ALA A 198 11.58 0.07 2.87
N ILE A 199 10.50 -0.66 2.59
CA ILE A 199 10.56 -1.92 1.83
C ILE A 199 11.12 -1.68 0.42
N PHE A 200 10.61 -0.67 -0.30
CA PHE A 200 11.06 -0.39 -1.67
C PHE A 200 12.50 0.11 -1.74
N ALA A 201 12.98 0.84 -0.72
CA ALA A 201 14.39 1.21 -0.62
C ALA A 201 15.29 -0.02 -0.42
N ASP A 202 14.89 -0.95 0.44
CA ASP A 202 15.58 -2.22 0.65
C ASP A 202 15.59 -3.08 -0.63
N VAL A 203 14.45 -3.20 -1.31
CA VAL A 203 14.34 -3.86 -2.62
C VAL A 203 15.30 -3.23 -3.64
N ALA A 204 15.34 -1.90 -3.73
CA ALA A 204 16.24 -1.22 -4.65
C ALA A 204 17.72 -1.50 -4.32
N ALA A 205 18.08 -1.53 -3.03
CA ALA A 205 19.42 -1.88 -2.57
C ALA A 205 19.79 -3.34 -2.89
N GLU A 206 18.85 -4.27 -2.74
CA GLU A 206 19.05 -5.68 -3.10
C GLU A 206 19.19 -5.88 -4.61
N LEU A 207 18.36 -5.23 -5.42
CA LEU A 207 18.45 -5.29 -6.88
C LEU A 207 19.71 -4.62 -7.43
N CYS A 208 20.26 -3.63 -6.71
CA CYS A 208 21.52 -2.98 -7.05
C CYS A 208 22.70 -3.98 -7.14
N LYS A 209 22.63 -5.10 -6.40
CA LYS A 209 23.63 -6.17 -6.45
C LYS A 209 23.65 -6.91 -7.80
N ASP A 210 22.54 -6.83 -8.55
CA ASP A 210 22.38 -7.45 -9.87
C ASP A 210 22.66 -6.46 -11.03
N GLY A 211 22.91 -5.18 -10.72
CA GLY A 211 23.10 -4.09 -11.67
C GLY A 211 22.20 -2.88 -11.37
N ASP A 212 22.00 -2.00 -12.35
CA ASP A 212 21.22 -0.77 -12.14
C ASP A 212 19.75 -1.07 -11.80
N PRO A 213 19.26 -0.72 -10.60
CA PRO A 213 17.87 -0.93 -10.24
C PRO A 213 16.98 0.04 -11.05
N PRO A 214 15.76 -0.35 -11.41
CA PRO A 214 14.86 0.45 -12.24
C PRO A 214 14.20 1.57 -11.43
N VAL A 215 14.97 2.56 -10.99
CA VAL A 215 14.51 3.67 -10.15
C VAL A 215 14.35 4.94 -10.99
N TYR A 216 13.23 5.63 -10.84
CA TYR A 216 13.02 6.94 -11.48
C TYR A 216 13.89 8.02 -10.84
N LEU A 217 14.46 8.87 -11.69
CA LEU A 217 15.20 10.06 -11.26
C LEU A 217 14.25 11.26 -11.14
N SER A 218 14.55 12.17 -10.22
CA SER A 218 13.86 13.46 -10.16
C SER A 218 14.08 14.22 -11.46
N ALA A 219 13.00 14.76 -12.05
CA ALA A 219 12.99 15.31 -13.41
C ALA A 219 14.04 16.41 -13.67
N ASN A 220 14.46 17.13 -12.62
CA ASN A 220 15.44 18.20 -12.70
C ASN A 220 16.89 17.73 -12.54
N MET A 221 17.13 16.44 -12.32
CA MET A 221 18.47 15.88 -12.16
C MET A 221 19.11 15.55 -13.52
N PRO A 222 20.45 15.66 -13.64
CA PRO A 222 21.16 15.21 -14.84
C PRO A 222 20.83 13.76 -15.22
N GLY A 223 20.58 13.50 -16.51
CA GLY A 223 20.26 12.17 -17.02
C GLY A 223 18.85 11.65 -16.69
N ALA A 224 18.01 12.45 -16.04
CA ALA A 224 16.66 12.05 -15.65
C ALA A 224 15.76 11.78 -16.86
N LYS A 225 15.84 12.62 -17.89
CA LYS A 225 15.01 12.49 -19.10
C LYS A 225 15.25 11.14 -19.78
N GLU A 226 16.50 10.81 -20.07
CA GLU A 226 16.88 9.59 -20.77
C GLU A 226 16.55 8.35 -19.94
N THR A 227 16.89 8.38 -18.64
CA THR A 227 16.63 7.26 -17.72
C THR A 227 15.14 7.02 -17.56
N ASN A 228 14.34 8.05 -17.28
CA ASN A 228 12.91 7.90 -17.05
C ASN A 228 12.18 7.50 -18.33
N GLN A 229 12.56 8.02 -19.50
CA GLN A 229 11.96 7.60 -20.78
C GLN A 229 12.22 6.13 -21.08
N ARG A 230 13.43 5.62 -20.81
CA ARG A 230 13.76 4.19 -20.95
C ARG A 230 12.90 3.33 -20.01
N LEU A 231 12.75 3.73 -18.75
CA LEU A 231 11.92 3.03 -17.77
C LEU A 231 10.44 3.04 -18.16
N VAL A 232 9.89 4.20 -18.55
CA VAL A 232 8.51 4.32 -19.05
C VAL A 232 8.29 3.40 -20.24
N LYS A 233 9.21 3.39 -21.22
CA LYS A 233 9.11 2.49 -22.38
C LYS A 233 9.10 1.01 -21.97
N LYS A 234 9.93 0.62 -21.00
CA LYS A 234 10.00 -0.77 -20.50
C LYS A 234 8.73 -1.21 -19.78
N TYR A 235 8.16 -0.36 -18.91
CA TYR A 235 7.09 -0.78 -17.99
C TYR A 235 5.66 -0.42 -18.46
N ARG A 236 5.48 0.52 -19.39
CA ARG A 236 4.18 0.92 -19.96
C ARG A 236 3.31 -0.25 -20.44
N PRO A 237 3.82 -1.31 -21.09
CA PRO A 237 2.95 -2.39 -21.59
C PRO A 237 2.16 -3.13 -20.51
N ARG A 238 2.61 -3.10 -19.24
CA ARG A 238 1.93 -3.72 -18.09
C ARG A 238 1.49 -2.70 -17.03
N ASN A 239 1.50 -1.41 -17.37
CA ASN A 239 1.05 -0.34 -16.48
C ASN A 239 0.19 0.66 -17.29
N PRO A 240 -1.15 0.62 -17.15
CA PRO A 240 -2.05 1.48 -17.91
C PRO A 240 -2.00 2.96 -17.53
N HIS A 241 -1.27 3.33 -16.46
CA HIS A 241 -1.17 4.70 -15.95
C HIS A 241 0.13 5.42 -16.36
N LEU A 242 1.02 4.75 -17.11
CA LEU A 242 2.20 5.37 -17.70
C LEU A 242 1.89 5.95 -19.06
#